data_AF-A0A087UK76-F1
#
_entry.id   AF-A0A087UK76-F1
#
_cell.length_a   1.000
_cell.length_b   1.000
_cell.length_c   1.000
_cell.angle_alpha   90.00
_cell.angle_beta   90.00
_cell.angle_gamma   90.00
#
_symmetry.space_group_name_H-M   'P 1'
#
loop_
_entity.id
_entity.type
_entity.pdbx_description
1 polymer ?
#
loop_
_entity_poly.entity_id
_entity_poly.type
_entity_poly.pdbx_seq_one_letter_code
_entity_poly.pdbx_strand_id
1 'polypeptide(L)' 'MHKASAQSGDFHGQVKYENFKKWVLEKLLPNLRPQSVACMDNAPYHTKAEDPTPMKYATKQTMVNWLMRKTIY' A
#
# COMPACT_ATOMS: atom_id res chain seq x y z
N MET A 1 12.71 23.37 -6.04
CA MET A 1 11.68 23.21 -7.08
C MET A 1 11.70 21.77 -7.57
N HIS A 2 10.73 20.93 -7.18
CA HIS A 2 10.59 19.61 -7.79
C HIS A 2 9.64 19.73 -8.99
N LYS A 3 10.18 19.58 -10.21
CA LYS A 3 9.36 19.45 -11.42
C LYS A 3 8.87 18.01 -11.50
N ALA A 4 7.56 17.82 -11.38
CA ALA A 4 6.91 16.62 -11.89
C ALA A 4 6.81 16.75 -13.41
N SER A 5 7.41 15.84 -14.17
CA SER A 5 7.16 15.75 -15.61
C SER A 5 5.69 15.37 -15.81
N ALA A 6 4.90 16.25 -16.39
CA ALA A 6 3.53 15.96 -16.78
C ALA A 6 3.55 14.95 -17.95
N GLN A 7 3.48 13.65 -17.63
CA GLN A 7 3.04 12.66 -18.59
C GLN A 7 1.50 12.66 -18.57
N SER A 8 0.91 13.07 -19.69
CA SER A 8 -0.52 13.07 -19.98
C SER A 8 -1.04 11.64 -20.24
N GLY A 9 -0.78 10.73 -19.30
CA GLY A 9 -1.22 9.34 -19.34
C GLY A 9 -1.74 8.95 -17.95
N ASP A 10 -2.77 8.10 -17.93
CA ASP A 10 -3.53 7.70 -16.76
C ASP A 10 -2.64 7.49 -15.50
N PHE A 11 -2.65 8.48 -14.61
CA PHE A 11 -1.77 8.54 -13.42
C PHE A 11 -2.05 7.39 -12.45
N HIS A 12 -3.22 6.76 -12.60
CA HIS A 12 -3.69 5.62 -11.84
C HIS A 12 -2.80 4.37 -11.97
N GLY A 13 -1.99 4.26 -13.03
CA GLY A 13 -1.04 3.15 -13.18
C GLY A 13 0.27 3.30 -12.40
N GLN A 14 0.59 4.50 -11.90
CA GLN A 14 1.93 4.83 -11.39
C GLN A 14 2.01 5.04 -9.87
N VAL A 15 0.88 5.15 -9.17
CA VAL A 15 0.88 5.30 -7.71
C VAL A 15 0.96 3.93 -7.04
N LYS A 16 2.08 3.66 -6.37
CA LYS A 16 2.31 2.45 -5.58
C LYS A 16 2.09 2.74 -4.09
N TYR A 17 1.78 1.70 -3.33
CA TYR A 17 1.63 1.77 -1.87
C TYR A 17 2.79 2.50 -1.18
N GLU A 18 4.04 2.26 -1.60
CA GLU A 18 5.20 2.89 -0.97
C GLU A 18 5.22 4.42 -1.15
N ASN A 19 4.74 4.93 -2.29
CA ASN A 19 4.64 6.37 -2.52
C ASN A 19 3.53 6.99 -1.66
N PHE A 20 2.38 6.31 -1.59
CA PHE A 20 1.27 6.73 -0.74
C PHE A 20 1.70 6.75 0.74
N LYS A 21 2.30 5.66 1.22
CA LYS A 21 2.85 5.55 2.58
C LYS A 21 3.84 6.67 2.89
N LYS A 22 4.79 6.92 1.99
CA LYS A 22 5.78 8.00 2.15
C LYS A 22 5.09 9.37 2.26
N TRP A 23 4.13 9.65 1.38
CA TRP A 23 3.39 10.90 1.41
C TRP A 23 2.57 11.05 2.69
N VAL A 24 1.88 10.00 3.16
CA VAL A 24 1.13 10.04 4.42
C VAL A 24 2.05 10.39 5.60
N LEU A 25 3.17 9.69 5.73
CA LEU A 25 4.08 9.85 6.86
C LEU A 25 4.87 11.18 6.82
N GLU A 26 5.34 11.59 5.65
CA GLU A 26 6.25 12.75 5.52
C GLU A 26 5.53 14.06 5.18
N LYS A 27 4.32 14.01 4.63
CA LYS A 27 3.60 15.20 4.15
C LYS A 27 2.23 15.37 4.81
N LEU A 28 1.42 14.32 4.90
CA LEU A 28 0.08 14.47 5.48
C LEU A 28 0.15 14.64 7.00
N LEU A 29 0.62 13.61 7.72
CA LEU A 29 0.58 13.57 9.19
C LEU A 29 1.28 14.76 9.86
N PRO A 30 2.49 15.20 9.43
CA PRO A 30 3.17 16.32 10.08
C PRO A 30 2.46 17.67 9.91
N ASN A 31 1.56 17.78 8.93
CA ASN A 31 0.83 19.01 8.61
C ASN A 31 -0.63 18.98 9.05
N LEU A 32 -1.09 17.88 9.69
CA LEU A 32 -2.43 17.81 10.26
C LEU A 32 -2.45 18.48 11.63
N ARG A 33 -3.47 19.30 11.86
CA ARG A 33 -3.76 19.83 13.19
C ARG A 33 -4.22 18.68 14.09
N PRO A 34 -3.98 18.76 15.42
CA PRO A 34 -4.59 17.84 16.36
C PRO A 34 -6.11 17.75 16.16
N GLN A 35 -6.68 16.57 16.39
CA GLN A 35 -8.13 16.31 16.25
C GLN A 35 -8.69 16.48 14.83
N SER A 36 -7.84 16.37 13.80
CA SER A 36 -8.30 16.31 12.41
C SER A 36 -8.89 14.94 12.08
N VAL A 37 -9.88 14.91 11.17
CA VAL A 37 -10.42 13.68 10.58
C VAL A 37 -9.98 13.62 9.11
N ALA A 38 -9.40 12.50 8.71
CA ALA A 38 -9.03 12.24 7.32
C ALA A 38 -9.98 11.19 6.72
N CYS A 39 -10.67 11.57 5.64
CA CYS A 39 -11.52 10.67 4.86
C CYS A 39 -10.86 10.44 3.50
N MET A 40 -10.71 9.18 3.09
CA MET A 40 -10.10 8.78 1.81
C MET A 40 -10.97 7.72 1.14
N ASP A 41 -10.97 7.72 -0.20
CA ASP A 41 -11.55 6.65 -0.99
C ASP A 41 -10.72 5.35 -0.87
N ASN A 42 -11.33 4.21 -1.19
CA ASN A 42 -10.64 2.92 -1.15
C ASN A 42 -9.98 2.61 -2.50
N ALA A 43 -8.78 3.17 -2.73
CA ALA A 43 -7.96 2.86 -3.89
C ALA A 43 -6.99 1.69 -3.61
N PRO A 44 -6.67 0.83 -4.61
CA PRO A 44 -5.82 -0.35 -4.41
C PRO A 44 -4.42 -0.06 -3.85
N TYR A 45 -3.91 1.17 -3.99
CA TYR A 45 -2.59 1.58 -3.47
C TYR A 45 -2.67 2.26 -2.09
N HIS A 46 -3.85 2.53 -1.55
CA HIS A 46 -3.99 3.11 -0.20
C HIS A 46 -3.72 2.08 0.91
N THR A 47 -3.92 0.80 0.60
CA THR A 47 -3.76 -0.28 1.57
C THR A 47 -2.81 -1.34 1.05
N LYS A 48 -2.18 -2.07 1.99
CA LYS A 48 -1.36 -3.25 1.72
C LYS A 48 -1.62 -4.25 2.82
N ALA A 49 -1.94 -5.49 2.46
CA ALA A 49 -1.99 -6.57 3.42
C ALA A 49 -0.57 -6.82 3.95
N GLU A 50 -0.38 -6.77 5.27
CA GLU A 50 0.92 -7.04 5.90
C GLU A 50 1.28 -8.54 5.84
N ASP A 51 0.26 -9.40 5.88
CA ASP A 51 0.42 -10.86 5.77
C ASP A 51 -0.61 -11.45 4.80
N PRO A 52 -0.45 -11.22 3.48
CA PRO A 52 -1.36 -11.74 2.50
C PRO A 52 -1.27 -13.27 2.43
N THR A 53 -2.40 -13.92 2.21
CA THR A 53 -2.42 -15.32 1.79
C THR A 53 -1.59 -15.50 0.51
N PRO A 54 -0.95 -16.65 0.32
CA PRO A 54 -0.31 -16.97 -0.95
C PRO A 54 -1.31 -16.83 -2.10
N MET A 55 -0.87 -16.25 -3.22
CA MET A 55 -1.70 -16.13 -4.41
C MET A 55 -1.96 -17.50 -5.04
N LYS A 56 -2.98 -17.61 -5.90
CA LYS A 56 -3.34 -18.85 -6.61
C LYS A 56 -2.20 -19.50 -7.42
N TYR A 57 -1.16 -18.73 -7.74
CA TYR A 57 0.03 -19.15 -8.48
C TYR A 57 1.28 -19.33 -7.59
N ALA A 58 1.13 -19.24 -6.27
CA ALA A 58 2.24 -19.50 -5.34
C ALA A 58 2.66 -20.97 -5.38
N THR A 59 3.93 -21.25 -5.09
CA THR A 59 4.43 -22.62 -5.01
C THR A 59 3.80 -23.37 -3.83
N LYS A 60 3.71 -24.70 -3.92
CA LYS A 60 3.29 -25.55 -2.79
C LYS A 60 4.09 -25.24 -1.52
N GLN A 61 5.40 -25.04 -1.63
CA GLN A 61 6.25 -24.74 -0.48
C GLN A 61 5.88 -23.39 0.16
N THR A 62 5.63 -22.37 -0.65
CA THR A 62 5.17 -21.05 -0.16
C THR A 62 3.85 -21.19 0.59
N MET A 63 2.92 -22.00 0.08
CA MET A 63 1.63 -22.26 0.72
C MET A 63 1.79 -22.99 2.05
N VAL A 64 2.58 -24.07 2.09
CA VAL A 64 2.85 -24.83 3.32
C VAL A 64 3.54 -23.95 4.37
N ASN A 65 4.56 -23.19 4.00
CA ASN A 65 5.26 -22.29 4.92
C ASN A 65 4.31 -21.23 5.51
N TRP A 66 3.38 -20.72 4.70
CA TRP A 66 2.37 -19.78 5.18
C TRP A 66 1.44 -20.43 6.21
N LEU A 67 0.96 -21.65 5.95
CA LEU A 67 0.10 -22.39 6.87
C LEU A 67 0.79 -22.70 8.20
N MET A 68 2.04 -23.17 8.16
CA MET A 68 2.84 -23.46 9.36
C MET A 68 3.04 -22.19 10.22
N ARG A 69 3.35 -21.05 9.59
CA ARG A 69 3.53 -19.78 10.31
C ARG A 69 2.25 -19.26 10.95
N LYS A 70 1.08 -19.62 10.40
CA LYS A 70 -0.23 -19.29 10.98
C LYS A 70 -0.68 -20.27 12.06
N THR A 71 0.08 -21.32 12.35
CA THR A 71 -0.29 -22.39 13.29
C THR A 71 -1.60 -23.06 12.89
N ILE A 72 -1.87 -23.12 11.58
CA ILE A 72 -3.03 -23.82 11.00
C ILE A 72 -2.66 -25.29 10.71
N TYR A 73 -1.39 -25.65 10.91
CA TYR A 73 -0.82 -26.98 10.69
C TYR A 73 0.31 -27.25 11.69
#